data_AF-A0A1Q2YRU5-F1
#
_entry.id   AF-A0A1Q2YRU5-F1
#
_cell.length_a   1.000
_cell.length_b   1.000
_cell.length_c   1.000
_cell.angle_alpha   90.00
_cell.angle_beta   90.00
_cell.angle_gamma   90.00
#
_symmetry.space_group_name_H-M   'P 1'
#
loop_
_entity.id
_entity.type
_entity.pdbx_description
1 polymer ?
#
loop_
_entity_poly.entity_id
_entity_poly.type
_entity_poly.pdbx_seq_one_letter_code
_entity_poly.pdbx_strand_id
1 'polypeptide(L)'
;MPRILLPLVVLLPLAGCGLDAALDRMVQADDQKVCDGFGFQRGTDAYANCMMQQAAQREEETQRGMDRSQLEAAAKKLRDKH
;
A
#
# COMPACT_ATOMS: atom_id res chain seq x y z
N MET A 1 -20.17 -46.70 0.54
CA MET A 1 -20.17 -45.49 1.39
C MET A 1 -19.42 -45.82 2.68
N PRO A 2 -18.57 -44.95 3.27
CA PRO A 2 -18.39 -43.51 3.08
C PRO A 2 -16.98 -43.13 2.55
N ARG A 3 -16.91 -42.14 1.64
CA ARG A 3 -16.47 -40.76 1.88
C ARG A 3 -14.94 -40.58 1.80
N ILE A 4 -14.50 -40.34 0.57
CA ILE A 4 -13.71 -39.16 0.17
C ILE A 4 -12.65 -38.77 1.21
N LEU A 5 -11.54 -39.50 1.21
CA LEU A 5 -10.28 -39.14 1.85
C LEU A 5 -9.33 -38.64 0.78
N LEU A 6 -9.48 -37.37 0.37
CA LEU A 6 -8.47 -36.50 -0.30
C LEU A 6 -9.20 -35.26 -0.86
N PRO A 7 -8.73 -34.02 -0.69
CA PRO A 7 -7.88 -33.46 0.37
C PRO A 7 -8.50 -32.18 0.99
N LEU A 8 -8.44 -32.03 2.31
CA LEU A 8 -8.87 -30.85 3.06
C LEU A 8 -7.87 -29.66 2.97
N VAL A 9 -7.18 -29.51 1.83
CA VAL A 9 -6.03 -28.57 1.68
C VAL A 9 -6.25 -27.54 0.55
N VAL A 10 -7.47 -27.44 -0.01
CA VAL A 10 -7.76 -26.52 -1.14
C VAL A 10 -8.88 -25.53 -0.79
N LEU A 11 -8.81 -24.89 0.38
CA LEU A 11 -9.76 -23.82 0.78
C LEU A 11 -9.08 -22.55 1.33
N LEU A 12 -7.80 -22.32 1.01
CA LEU A 12 -7.21 -20.97 1.09
C LEU A 12 -6.62 -20.69 -0.29
N PRO A 13 -7.29 -19.88 -1.15
CA PRO A 13 -6.81 -18.50 -1.27
C PRO A 13 -7.86 -17.52 -1.84
N LEU A 14 -8.73 -16.90 -1.04
CA LEU A 14 -9.62 -15.81 -1.53
C LEU A 14 -9.71 -14.60 -0.58
N ALA A 15 -8.90 -14.55 0.49
CA ALA A 15 -8.85 -13.40 1.40
C ALA A 15 -8.08 -12.18 0.83
N GLY A 16 -7.71 -12.19 -0.45
CA GLY A 16 -6.95 -11.11 -1.10
C GLY A 16 -7.80 -10.07 -1.84
N CYS A 17 -9.01 -10.41 -2.29
CA CYS A 17 -9.76 -9.52 -3.19
C CYS A 17 -10.44 -8.31 -2.50
N GLY A 18 -10.42 -8.24 -1.16
CA GLY A 18 -11.05 -7.15 -0.40
C GLY A 18 -10.09 -6.31 0.43
N LEU A 19 -8.86 -6.78 0.67
CA LEU A 19 -7.90 -6.10 1.54
C LEU A 19 -7.32 -4.86 0.84
N ASP A 20 -6.95 -5.00 -0.44
CA ASP A 20 -6.45 -3.90 -1.27
C ASP A 20 -7.47 -2.77 -1.38
N ALA A 21 -8.73 -3.08 -1.66
CA ALA A 21 -9.77 -2.06 -1.78
C ALA A 21 -10.06 -1.32 -0.46
N ALA A 22 -9.91 -1.99 0.68
CA ALA A 22 -10.06 -1.36 1.99
C ALA A 22 -8.88 -0.42 2.30
N LEU A 23 -7.67 -0.86 2.00
CA LEU A 23 -6.45 -0.07 2.19
C LEU A 23 -6.43 1.16 1.29
N ASP A 24 -6.78 0.99 0.02
CA ASP A 24 -6.80 2.07 -0.97
C ASP A 24 -7.82 3.16 -0.60
N ARG A 25 -8.97 2.78 -0.04
CA ARG A 25 -9.94 3.74 0.50
C ARG A 25 -9.42 4.53 1.69
N MET A 26 -8.64 3.91 2.57
CA MET A 26 -8.05 4.61 3.73
C MET A 26 -7.04 5.65 3.25
N VAL A 27 -6.16 5.25 2.33
CA VAL A 27 -5.17 6.13 1.71
C VAL A 27 -5.85 7.30 0.99
N GLN A 28 -6.89 7.02 0.21
CA GLN A 28 -7.65 8.05 -0.48
C GLN A 28 -8.36 9.01 0.48
N ALA A 29 -8.87 8.50 1.61
CA ALA A 29 -9.52 9.34 2.62
C ALA A 29 -8.52 10.29 3.30
N ASP A 30 -7.28 9.87 3.52
CA ASP A 30 -6.26 10.75 4.11
C ASP A 30 -5.83 11.86 3.15
N ASP A 31 -5.69 11.56 1.85
CA ASP A 31 -5.45 12.59 0.83
C ASP A 31 -6.56 13.63 0.75
N GLN A 32 -7.80 13.14 0.79
CA GLN A 32 -8.95 14.01 0.76
C GLN A 32 -8.93 14.96 1.96
N LYS A 33 -8.57 14.50 3.16
CA LYS A 33 -8.44 15.38 4.34
C LYS A 33 -7.36 16.45 4.14
N VAL A 34 -6.24 16.10 3.52
CA VAL A 34 -5.16 17.05 3.24
C VAL A 34 -5.63 18.11 2.24
N CYS A 35 -6.19 17.68 1.11
CA CYS A 35 -6.68 18.60 0.07
C CYS A 35 -7.86 19.46 0.56
N ASP A 36 -8.76 18.90 1.36
CA ASP A 36 -9.84 19.64 2.04
C ASP A 36 -9.28 20.66 3.04
N GLY A 37 -8.23 20.29 3.79
CA GLY A 37 -7.56 21.17 4.76
C GLY A 37 -6.87 22.38 4.11
N PHE A 38 -6.41 22.24 2.87
CA PHE A 38 -5.93 23.37 2.06
C PHE A 38 -7.06 24.24 1.47
N GLY A 39 -8.31 23.80 1.57
CA GLY A 39 -9.48 24.55 1.08
C GLY A 39 -9.78 24.34 -0.41
N PHE A 40 -9.19 23.32 -1.04
CA PHE A 40 -9.53 22.99 -2.43
C PHE A 40 -10.96 22.47 -2.53
N GLN A 41 -11.72 22.97 -3.51
CA GLN A 41 -13.09 22.53 -3.75
C GLN A 41 -13.11 21.24 -4.55
N ARG A 42 -13.79 20.21 -4.02
CA ARG A 42 -13.99 18.92 -4.70
C ARG A 42 -14.62 19.10 -6.07
N GLY A 43 -14.19 18.30 -7.05
CA GLY A 43 -14.66 18.39 -8.44
C GLY A 43 -14.01 19.51 -9.27
N THR A 44 -13.05 20.24 -8.72
CA THR A 44 -12.23 21.20 -9.47
C THR A 44 -10.89 20.60 -9.89
N ASP A 45 -10.28 21.19 -10.92
CA ASP A 45 -8.92 20.82 -11.36
C ASP A 45 -7.89 21.04 -10.25
N ALA A 46 -8.07 22.06 -9.41
CA ALA A 46 -7.18 22.31 -8.27
C ALA A 46 -7.20 21.14 -7.27
N TYR A 47 -8.39 20.59 -7.00
CA TYR A 47 -8.53 19.41 -6.14
C TYR A 47 -7.93 18.17 -6.78
N ALA A 48 -8.17 17.94 -8.07
CA ALA A 48 -7.58 16.82 -8.80
C ALA A 48 -6.04 16.88 -8.80
N ASN A 49 -5.47 18.06 -9.02
CA ASN A 49 -4.03 18.28 -8.95
C ASN A 49 -3.47 18.03 -7.55
N CYS A 50 -4.16 18.49 -6.50
CA CYS A 50 -3.77 18.20 -5.12
C CYS A 50 -3.74 16.68 -4.87
N MET A 51 -4.81 15.96 -5.22
CA MET A 51 -4.88 14.51 -5.05
C MET A 51 -3.78 13.78 -5.82
N MET A 52 -3.49 14.19 -7.06
CA MET A 52 -2.39 13.62 -7.85
C MET A 52 -1.03 13.87 -7.21
N GLN A 53 -0.81 15.07 -6.69
CA GLN A 53 0.44 15.41 -6.02
C GLN A 53 0.63 14.62 -4.72
N GLN A 54 -0.44 14.43 -3.94
CA GLN A 54 -0.41 13.59 -2.75
C GLN A 54 -0.06 12.13 -3.10
N ALA A 55 -0.69 11.58 -4.14
CA ALA A 55 -0.39 10.23 -4.62
C ALA A 55 1.08 10.06 -5.02
N ALA A 56 1.63 11.03 -5.77
CA ALA A 56 3.03 11.02 -6.18
C ALA A 56 3.99 11.10 -4.98
N GLN A 57 3.70 11.94 -3.98
CA GLN A 57 4.52 12.04 -2.77
C GLN A 57 4.56 10.72 -1.99
N ARG A 58 3.42 10.03 -1.84
CA ARG A 58 3.40 8.74 -1.14
C ARG A 58 4.17 7.66 -1.87
N GLU A 59 4.08 7.62 -3.19
CA GLU A 59 4.85 6.67 -3.97
C GLU A 59 6.35 6.89 -3.76
N GLU A 60 6.79 8.15 -3.78
CA GLU A 60 8.18 8.53 -3.50
C GLU A 60 8.61 8.17 -2.07
N GLU A 61 7.79 8.45 -1.06
CA GLU A 61 8.08 8.07 0.33
C GLU A 61 8.19 6.56 0.50
N THR A 62 7.32 5.81 -0.17
CA THR A 62 7.34 4.35 -0.16
C THR A 62 8.63 3.83 -0.78
N GLN A 63 9.02 4.35 -1.96
CA GLN A 63 10.27 3.99 -2.62
C GLN A 63 11.49 4.31 -1.74
N ARG A 64 11.56 5.52 -1.18
CA ARG A 64 12.65 5.93 -0.27
C ARG A 64 12.74 5.04 0.97
N GLY A 65 11.61 4.65 1.55
CA GLY A 65 11.57 3.71 2.68
C GLY A 65 12.11 2.33 2.30
N MET A 66 11.73 1.83 1.12
CA MET A 66 12.23 0.56 0.59
C MET A 66 13.73 0.62 0.32
N ASP A 67 14.23 1.68 -0.32
CA ASP A 67 15.65 1.87 -0.60
C ASP A 67 16.48 1.88 0.69
N ARG A 68 16.01 2.62 1.69
CA ARG A 68 16.64 2.64 3.01
C ARG A 68 16.70 1.23 3.63
N SER A 69 15.60 0.48 3.58
CA SER A 69 15.56 -0.88 4.13
C SER A 69 16.54 -1.82 3.41
N GLN A 70 16.72 -1.65 2.10
CA GLN A 70 17.65 -2.44 1.30
C GLN A 70 19.11 -2.09 1.62
N LEU A 71 19.43 -0.80 1.76
CA LEU A 71 20.76 -0.35 2.16
C LEU A 71 21.12 -0.87 3.55
N GLU A 72 20.19 -0.82 4.51
CA GLU A 72 20.37 -1.37 5.86
C GLU A 72 20.60 -2.89 5.83
N ALA A 73 19.82 -3.63 5.02
CA ALA A 73 19.99 -5.07 4.85
C ALA A 73 21.34 -5.44 4.18
N ALA A 74 21.78 -4.65 3.20
CA ALA A 74 23.08 -4.84 2.53
C ALA A 74 24.24 -4.57 3.50
N ALA A 75 24.16 -3.49 4.29
CA ALA A 75 25.15 -3.16 5.30
C ALA A 75 25.28 -4.25 6.36
N LYS A 76 24.15 -4.81 6.82
CA LYS A 76 24.16 -5.94 7.76
C LYS A 76 24.86 -7.17 7.18
N LYS A 77 24.57 -7.53 5.92
CA LYS A 77 25.24 -8.67 5.24
C LYS A 77 26.75 -8.50 5.12
N LEU A 78 27.22 -7.27 4.93
CA LEU A 78 28.65 -6.97 4.89
C LEU A 78 29.30 -7.13 6.27
N ARG A 79 28.63 -6.67 7.33
CA ARG A 79 29.09 -6.83 8.71
C ARG A 79 29.19 -8.30 9.12
N ASP A 80 28.17 -9.10 8.83
CA ASP A 80 28.11 -10.51 9.26
C ASP A 80 29.09 -11.42 8.48
N LYS A 81 29.74 -10.90 7.42
CA LYS A 81 30.81 -11.60 6.67
C LYS A 81 32.21 -11.41 7.27
N HIS A 82 32.37 -10.50 8.22
CA HIS A 82 33.65 -10.09 8.79
C HIS A 82 33.84 -10.59 10.22
#